data_AF-A0A2M7PMD4-F1
#
_entry.id   AF-A0A2M7PMD4-F1
#
_cell.length_a   1.000
_cell.length_b   1.000
_cell.length_c   1.000
_cell.angle_alpha   90.00
_cell.angle_beta   90.00
_cell.angle_gamma   90.00
#
_symmetry.space_group_name_H-M   'P 1'
#
loop_
_entity.id
_entity.type
_entity.pdbx_description
1 polymer ?
#
loop_
_entity_poly.entity_id
_entity_poly.type
_entity_poly.pdbx_seq_one_letter_code
_entity_poly.pdbx_strand_id
1 'polypeptide(L)' 'MLTNKLENILEKNNLEEGYKFLTEREKKVISLYYLEGYKDEEIAFYYGVTRQNIFKIRKKGLTKLKKF' A
#
# COMPACT_ATOMS: atom_id res chain seq x y z
N MET A 1 -0.57 28.64 15.00
CA MET A 1 -1.75 28.23 14.21
C MET A 1 -1.86 26.73 14.31
N LEU A 2 -2.99 26.21 14.80
CA LEU A 2 -3.26 24.77 14.86
C LEU A 2 -3.50 24.26 13.44
N THR A 3 -2.45 23.72 12.83
CA THR A 3 -2.45 23.09 11.51
C THR A 3 -3.49 21.97 11.47
N ASN A 4 -4.11 21.83 10.30
CA ASN A 4 -5.31 21.05 10.09
C ASN A 4 -5.17 19.62 10.59
N LYS A 5 -6.25 19.07 11.16
CA LYS A 5 -6.34 17.71 11.72
C LYS A 5 -5.82 16.64 10.76
N LEU A 6 -5.87 16.88 9.44
CA LEU A 6 -5.37 15.99 8.40
C LEU A 6 -3.84 16.00 8.26
N GLU A 7 -3.17 17.16 8.21
CA GLU A 7 -1.70 17.25 8.15
C GLU A 7 -1.07 16.58 9.37
N ASN A 8 -1.63 16.81 10.57
CA ASN A 8 -1.15 16.16 11.79
C ASN A 8 -1.33 14.62 11.76
N ILE A 9 -2.35 14.11 11.06
CA ILE A 9 -2.54 12.66 10.85
C ILE A 9 -1.54 12.14 9.81
N LEU A 10 -1.27 12.91 8.76
CA LEU A 10 -0.28 12.56 7.74
C LEU A 10 1.14 12.53 8.32
N GLU A 11 1.51 13.49 9.17
CA GLU A 11 2.78 13.50 9.91
C GLU A 11 2.90 12.36 10.94
N LYS A 12 1.78 11.92 11.54
CA LYS A 12 1.76 10.82 12.52
C LYS A 12 1.66 9.41 11.93
N ASN A 13 1.38 9.25 10.65
CA ASN A 13 1.42 7.92 10.04
C ASN A 13 2.89 7.52 9.91
N ASN A 14 3.37 6.70 10.84
CA ASN A 14 4.72 6.16 10.80
C ASN A 14 4.81 5.05 9.73
N LEU A 15 4.57 5.43 8.46
CA LEU A 15 4.57 4.54 7.31
C LEU A 15 5.86 3.71 7.23
N GLU A 16 6.96 4.24 7.74
CA GLU A 16 8.24 3.55 7.86
C GLU A 16 8.14 2.30 8.74
N GLU A 17 7.45 2.38 9.87
CA GLU A 17 7.26 1.23 10.77
C GLU A 17 6.34 0.20 10.12
N GLY A 18 5.20 0.62 9.58
CA GLY A 18 4.32 -0.25 8.81
C GLY A 18 4.99 -0.91 7.60
N TYR A 19 5.95 -0.24 6.97
CA TYR A 19 6.70 -0.76 5.84
C TYR A 19 7.56 -1.98 6.21
N LYS A 20 8.12 -2.01 7.43
CA LYS A 20 8.90 -3.15 7.95
C LYS A 20 8.08 -4.43 8.05
N PHE A 21 6.76 -4.31 8.28
CA PHE A 21 5.84 -5.45 8.37
C PHE A 21 5.28 -5.93 7.03
N LEU A 22 5.57 -5.23 5.93
CA LEU A 22 5.18 -5.68 4.60
C LEU A 22 5.99 -6.89 4.18
N THR A 23 5.30 -7.89 3.63
CA THR A 23 5.95 -8.95 2.86
C THR A 23 6.52 -8.39 1.56
N GLU A 24 7.51 -9.06 0.98
CA GLU A 24 8.07 -8.68 -0.32
C GLU A 24 7.01 -8.63 -1.43
N ARG A 25 5.98 -9.47 -1.34
CA ARG A 25 4.86 -9.46 -2.28
C ARG A 25 3.98 -8.22 -2.12
N GLU A 26 3.70 -7.80 -0.88
CA GLU A 26 2.94 -6.57 -0.60
C GLU A 26 3.72 -5.33 -1.03
N LYS A 27 5.03 -5.27 -0.76
CA LYS A 27 5.91 -4.16 -1.19
C LYS A 27 5.83 -3.98 -2.71
N LYS A 28 6.08 -5.04 -3.49
CA LYS A 28 6.04 -5.00 -4.96
C LYS A 28 4.68 -4.56 -5.50
N VAL A 29 3.59 -5.10 -4.98
CA VAL A 29 2.23 -4.74 -5.43
C VAL A 29 1.90 -3.29 -5.09
N ILE A 30 2.30 -2.79 -3.91
CA ILE A 30 2.08 -1.40 -3.50
C ILE A 30 2.92 -0.44 -4.36
N SER A 31 4.20 -0.77 -4.63
CA SER A 31 5.08 0.01 -5.50
C SER A 31 4.51 0.12 -6.92
N LEU A 32 4.14 -1.02 -7.54
CA LEU A 32 3.55 -1.03 -8.88
C LEU A 32 2.29 -0.16 -8.95
N TYR A 33 1.42 -0.22 -7.95
CA TYR A 33 0.17 0.52 -7.96
C TYR A 33 0.36 2.02 -7.69
N TYR A 34 1.07 2.39 -6.62
CA TYR A 34 1.12 3.79 -6.16
C TYR A 34 2.31 4.59 -6.68
N LEU A 35 3.41 3.93 -7.06
CA LEU A 35 4.62 4.61 -7.57
C LEU A 35 4.72 4.53 -9.09
N GLU A 36 4.31 3.40 -9.67
CA GLU A 36 4.42 3.16 -11.12
C GLU A 36 3.08 3.33 -11.86
N GLY A 37 1.96 3.47 -11.13
CA GLY A 37 0.66 3.80 -11.71
C GLY A 37 -0.11 2.65 -12.34
N TYR A 38 0.32 1.40 -12.13
CA TYR A 38 -0.38 0.23 -12.63
C TYR A 38 -1.72 0.01 -11.92
N LYS A 39 -2.68 -0.58 -12.64
CA LYS A 39 -3.97 -1.04 -12.12
C LYS A 39 -3.88 -2.48 -11.62
N ASP A 40 -4.80 -2.88 -10.74
CA ASP A 40 -4.83 -4.24 -10.20
C ASP A 40 -4.92 -5.31 -11.31
N GLU A 41 -5.63 -5.01 -12.40
CA GLU A 41 -5.76 -5.87 -13.58
C GLU A 41 -4.43 -6.08 -14.32
N GLU A 42 -3.65 -5.02 -14.47
CA GLU A 42 -2.36 -5.07 -15.18
C GLU A 42 -1.32 -5.82 -14.34
N ILE A 43 -1.32 -5.57 -13.03
CA ILE A 43 -0.47 -6.29 -12.07
C ILE A 43 -0.88 -7.78 -12.01
N ALA A 44 -2.18 -8.07 -12.04
CA ALA A 44 -2.70 -9.43 -12.04
C ALA A 44 -2.27 -10.19 -13.29
N PHE A 45 -2.37 -9.54 -14.46
CA PHE A 45 -1.90 -10.08 -15.73
C PHE A 45 -0.39 -10.36 -15.70
N TYR A 46 0.43 -9.40 -15.24
CA TYR A 46 1.88 -9.56 -15.12
C TYR A 46 2.29 -10.78 -14.27
N TYR A 47 1.54 -11.06 -13.22
CA TYR A 47 1.83 -12.17 -12.30
C TYR A 47 1.05 -13.47 -12.59
N GLY A 48 0.19 -13.51 -13.61
CA GLY A 48 -0.62 -14.70 -13.90
C GLY A 48 -1.59 -15.07 -12.78
N VAL A 49 -2.16 -14.10 -12.07
CA VAL A 49 -3.11 -14.30 -10.97
C VAL A 49 -4.42 -13.52 -11.20
N THR A 50 -5.41 -13.71 -10.34
CA THR A 50 -6.66 -12.95 -10.43
C THR A 50 -6.51 -11.53 -9.90
N ARG A 51 -7.29 -10.59 -10.45
CA ARG A 51 -7.40 -9.21 -9.94
C ARG A 51 -7.73 -9.18 -8.45
N GLN A 52 -8.63 -10.05 -7.99
CA GLN A 52 -9.02 -10.14 -6.57
C GLN A 52 -7.84 -10.54 -5.67
N ASN A 53 -6.90 -11.34 -6.17
CA ASN A 53 -5.67 -11.67 -5.44
C ASN A 53 -4.83 -10.40 -5.21
N ILE A 54 -4.55 -9.65 -6.26
CA ILE A 54 -3.79 -8.38 -6.18
C ILE A 54 -4.49 -7.38 -5.27
N PHE A 55 -5.80 -7.18 -5.43
CA PHE A 55 -6.59 -6.32 -4.55
C PHE A 55 -6.44 -6.70 -3.07
N LYS A 56 -6.52 -7.99 -2.74
CA LYS A 56 -6.36 -8.48 -1.36
C LYS A 56 -4.94 -8.22 -0.83
N ILE A 57 -3.91 -8.46 -1.63
CA ILE A 57 -2.51 -8.17 -1.26
C ILE A 57 -2.35 -6.68 -0.98
N ARG A 58 -2.77 -5.82 -1.92
CA ARG A 58 -2.67 -4.36 -1.78
C ARG A 58 -3.43 -3.85 -0.56
N LYS A 59 -4.65 -4.34 -0.34
CA LYS A 59 -5.47 -3.98 0.83
C LYS A 59 -4.80 -4.39 2.14
N LYS A 60 -4.24 -5.60 2.22
CA LYS A 60 -3.53 -6.07 3.43
C LYS A 60 -2.29 -5.23 3.72
N GLY A 61 -1.47 -4.96 2.70
CA GLY A 61 -0.28 -4.13 2.87
C GLY A 61 -0.64 -2.70 3.29
N LEU A 62 -1.68 -2.10 2.68
CA LEU A 62 -2.14 -0.77 3.08
C LEU A 62 -2.67 -0.73 4.52
N THR A 63 -3.34 -1.80 4.98
CA THR A 63 -3.76 -1.90 6.38
C THR A 63 -2.55 -1.93 7.32
N LYS A 64 -1.45 -2.61 6.96
CA LYS A 64 -0.22 -2.62 7.77
C LYS A 64 0.41 -1.23 7.84
N LEU A 65 0.54 -0.56 6.69
CA LEU A 65 1.06 0.82 6.60
C LEU A 65 0.27 1.82 7.46
N LYS A 66 -1.04 1.61 7.62
CA LYS A 66 -1.90 2.50 8.42
C LYS A 66 -1.96 2.14 9.90
N LYS A 67 -1.59 0.92 10.28
CA LYS A 67 -1.82 0.37 11.62
C LYS A 67 -0.57 0.44 12.49
N PHE A 68 0.59 0.20 11.90
CA PHE A 68 1.90 0.19 12.56
C PHE A 68 2.68 1.40 12.08
#